data_AF-A0A3L7RQQ2-F1
#
_entry.id   AF-A0A3L7RQQ2-F1
#
_cell.length_a   1.000
_cell.length_b   1.000
_cell.length_c   1.000
_cell.angle_alpha   90.00
_cell.angle_beta   90.00
_cell.angle_gamma   90.00
#
_symmetry.space_group_name_H-M   'P 1'
#
loop_
_entity.id
_entity.type
_entity.pdbx_description
1 polymer ?
#
loop_
_entity_poly.entity_id
_entity_poly.type
_entity_poly.pdbx_seq_one_letter_code
_entity_poly.pdbx_strand_id
1 'polypeptide(L)'
;MGSFLKLFWPPVVVALSASAAFSGYMLNGVPVRDFVFGLWNTLYWVTVIMWIAADARQRRRTPCYDFSFLVWVTLYLSIPWYVISSRGFLRGIPLLFLILFLGVLPQIAAALVWDVRYR
;
A
#
# COMPACT_ATOMS: atom_id res chain seq x y z
N MET A 1 8.46 -4.17 19.30
CA MET A 1 8.65 -3.52 17.97
C MET A 1 8.92 -4.52 16.84
N GLY A 2 9.74 -5.57 17.04
CA GLY A 2 10.21 -6.46 15.97
C GLY A 2 9.14 -7.25 15.18
N SER A 3 8.02 -7.66 15.80
CA SER A 3 6.95 -8.39 15.08
C SER A 3 6.22 -7.51 14.07
N PHE A 4 6.06 -6.22 14.39
CA PHE A 4 5.34 -5.28 13.53
C PHE A 4 6.07 -5.03 12.21
N LEU A 5 7.38 -4.81 12.26
CA LEU A 5 8.21 -4.59 11.07
C LEU A 5 8.21 -5.80 10.14
N LYS A 6 8.29 -7.01 10.71
CA LYS A 6 8.21 -8.26 9.93
C LYS A 6 6.86 -8.39 9.22
N LEU A 7 5.78 -7.99 9.88
CA LEU A 7 4.44 -8.07 9.31
C LEU A 7 4.18 -6.99 8.26
N PHE A 8 4.75 -5.78 8.43
CA PHE A 8 4.57 -4.65 7.52
C PHE A 8 5.50 -4.70 6.29
N TRP A 9 6.42 -5.67 6.23
CA TRP A 9 7.35 -5.83 5.12
C TRP A 9 6.69 -6.12 3.76
N PRO A 10 5.60 -6.93 3.64
CA PRO A 10 5.03 -7.27 2.34
C PRO A 10 4.52 -6.06 1.54
N PRO A 11 3.72 -5.12 2.09
CA PRO A 11 3.34 -3.90 1.37
C PRO A 11 4.55 -3.08 0.90
N VAL A 12 5.62 -3.05 1.68
CA VAL A 12 6.86 -2.33 1.33
C VAL A 12 7.56 -3.00 0.14
N VAL A 13 7.75 -4.31 0.17
CA VAL A 13 8.36 -5.06 -0.95
C VAL A 13 7.54 -4.90 -2.22
N VAL A 14 6.21 -4.99 -2.11
CA VAL A 14 5.28 -4.83 -3.22
C VAL A 14 5.39 -3.41 -3.81
N ALA A 15 5.46 -2.36 -2.99
CA ALA A 15 5.68 -0.99 -3.46
C ALA A 15 7.05 -0.75 -4.11
N LEU A 16 8.12 -1.30 -3.52
CA LEU A 16 9.48 -1.14 -4.06
C LEU A 16 9.64 -1.88 -5.39
N SER A 17 9.14 -3.10 -5.49
CA SER A 17 9.15 -3.87 -6.75
C SER A 17 8.35 -3.18 -7.85
N ALA A 18 7.16 -2.65 -7.54
CA ALA A 18 6.38 -1.87 -8.49
C ALA A 18 7.09 -0.58 -8.92
N SER A 19 7.76 0.12 -7.99
CA SER A 19 8.54 1.33 -8.29
C SER A 19 9.70 1.03 -9.24
N ALA A 20 10.40 -0.10 -9.04
CA ALA A 20 11.47 -0.55 -9.92
C ALA A 20 10.92 -0.92 -11.30
N ALA A 21 9.80 -1.65 -11.36
CA ALA A 21 9.15 -2.02 -12.62
C ALA A 21 8.70 -0.79 -13.43
N PHE A 22 8.01 0.17 -12.79
CA PHE A 22 7.50 1.36 -13.47
C PHE A 22 8.64 2.27 -13.96
N SER A 23 9.67 2.46 -13.14
CA SER A 23 10.90 3.14 -13.56
C SER A 23 11.53 2.43 -14.77
N GLY A 24 11.59 1.10 -14.76
CA GLY A 24 12.08 0.30 -15.87
C GLY A 24 11.28 0.50 -17.17
N TYR A 25 9.95 0.52 -17.10
CA TYR A 25 9.09 0.83 -18.26
C TYR A 25 9.41 2.21 -18.85
N MET A 26 9.51 3.24 -17.99
CA MET A 26 9.82 4.61 -18.41
C MET A 26 11.23 4.74 -19.00
N LEU A 27 12.22 4.03 -18.47
CA LEU A 27 13.59 4.00 -19.01
C LEU A 27 13.66 3.30 -20.38
N ASN A 28 12.77 2.34 -20.65
CA ASN A 28 12.68 1.71 -21.98
C ASN A 28 11.82 2.53 -22.96
N GLY A 29 11.24 3.66 -22.53
CA GLY A 29 10.38 4.49 -23.38
C GLY A 29 9.04 3.83 -23.69
N VAL A 30 8.67 2.79 -22.95
CA VAL A 30 7.41 2.08 -23.12
C VAL A 30 6.38 2.74 -22.20
N PRO A 31 5.25 3.25 -22.73
CA PRO A 31 4.21 3.81 -21.89
C PRO A 31 3.62 2.73 -20.98
N VAL A 32 3.41 3.06 -19.70
CA VAL A 32 2.77 2.16 -18.74
C VAL A 32 1.31 1.97 -19.17
N ARG A 33 0.93 0.73 -19.49
CA ARG A 33 -0.45 0.41 -19.88
C ARG A 33 -1.38 0.49 -18.66
N ASP A 34 -2.61 0.94 -18.87
CA ASP A 34 -3.63 1.04 -17.80
C ASP A 34 -3.86 -0.27 -17.05
N PHE A 35 -3.75 -1.41 -17.76
CA PHE A 35 -3.84 -2.73 -17.15
C PHE A 35 -2.76 -2.97 -16.09
N VAL A 36 -1.51 -2.56 -16.36
CA VAL A 36 -0.38 -2.72 -15.42
C VAL A 36 -0.58 -1.86 -14.18
N PHE A 37 -1.11 -0.65 -14.38
CA PHE A 37 -1.48 0.24 -13.28
C PHE A 37 -2.61 -0.33 -12.42
N GLY A 38 -3.66 -0.85 -13.06
CA GLY A 38 -4.78 -1.50 -12.37
C GLY A 38 -4.33 -2.72 -11.57
N LEU A 39 -3.52 -3.59 -12.18
CA LEU A 39 -2.95 -4.77 -11.53
C LEU A 39 -2.09 -4.40 -10.31
N TRP A 40 -1.23 -3.39 -10.46
CA TRP A 40 -0.45 -2.84 -9.34
C TRP A 40 -1.36 -2.39 -8.19
N ASN A 41 -2.33 -1.52 -8.48
CA ASN A 41 -3.24 -0.97 -7.49
C ASN A 41 -4.00 -2.07 -6.74
N THR A 42 -4.52 -3.08 -7.47
CA THR A 42 -5.18 -4.25 -6.87
C THR A 42 -4.24 -5.04 -5.97
N LEU A 43 -3.04 -5.40 -6.45
CA LEU A 43 -2.07 -6.17 -5.67
C LEU A 43 -1.63 -5.43 -4.40
N TYR A 44 -1.42 -4.12 -4.51
CA TYR A 44 -1.07 -3.28 -3.37
C TYR A 44 -2.15 -3.31 -2.29
N TRP A 45 -3.40 -3.02 -2.65
CA TRP A 45 -4.50 -3.01 -1.69
C TRP A 45 -4.80 -4.38 -1.10
N VAL A 46 -4.73 -5.46 -1.89
CA VAL A 46 -4.82 -6.84 -1.38
C VAL A 46 -3.77 -7.08 -0.31
N THR A 47 -2.52 -6.67 -0.56
CA THR A 47 -1.41 -6.84 0.39
C THR A 47 -1.65 -6.04 1.68
N VAL A 48 -2.18 -4.82 1.57
CA VAL A 48 -2.54 -3.98 2.73
C VAL A 48 -3.67 -4.63 3.54
N ILE A 49 -4.71 -5.16 2.90
CA ILE A 49 -5.82 -5.85 3.57
C ILE A 49 -5.31 -7.11 4.30
N MET A 50 -4.48 -7.92 3.64
CA MET A 50 -3.87 -9.10 4.25
C MET A 50 -3.00 -8.74 5.45
N TRP A 51 -2.24 -7.64 5.35
CA TRP A 51 -1.47 -7.11 6.47
C TRP A 51 -2.38 -6.69 7.64
N ILE A 52 -3.46 -5.95 7.38
CA ILE A 52 -4.43 -5.54 8.41
C ILE A 52 -5.06 -6.76 9.09
N ALA A 53 -5.49 -7.75 8.30
CA ALA A 53 -6.08 -8.98 8.83
C ALA A 53 -5.10 -9.73 9.73
N ALA A 54 -3.83 -9.82 9.33
CA ALA A 54 -2.80 -10.45 10.13
C ALA A 54 -2.45 -9.64 11.39
N ASP A 55 -2.39 -8.31 11.31
CA ASP A 55 -2.11 -7.42 12.46
C ASP A 55 -3.25 -7.48 13.48
N ALA A 56 -4.50 -7.53 13.00
CA ALA A 56 -5.69 -7.67 13.85
C ALA A 56 -5.67 -9.00 14.63
N ARG A 57 -5.36 -10.11 13.93
CA ARG A 57 -5.20 -11.44 14.54
C ARG A 57 -4.10 -11.46 15.60
N GLN A 58 -2.93 -10.87 15.31
CA GLN A 58 -1.83 -10.78 16.28
C GLN A 58 -2.21 -9.96 17.53
N ARG A 59 -2.99 -8.88 17.35
CA ARG A 59 -3.44 -8.01 18.44
C ARG A 59 -4.66 -8.54 19.19
N ARG A 60 -5.19 -9.72 18.80
CA ARG A 60 -6.45 -10.31 19.31
C ARG A 60 -7.61 -9.31 19.30
N ARG A 61 -7.59 -8.36 18.38
CA ARG A 61 -8.71 -7.46 18.12
C ARG A 61 -9.56 -8.14 17.08
N THR A 62 -10.80 -8.48 17.39
CA THR A 62 -11.79 -8.87 16.39
C THR A 62 -12.09 -7.63 15.57
N PRO A 63 -11.57 -7.54 14.34
CA PRO A 63 -11.96 -6.43 13.51
C PRO A 63 -13.46 -6.69 13.18
N CYS A 64 -14.31 -5.66 13.13
CA CYS A 64 -15.67 -5.75 12.54
C CYS A 64 -15.67 -6.18 11.04
N TYR A 65 -14.55 -6.72 10.56
CA TYR A 65 -14.11 -6.98 9.20
C TYR A 65 -14.19 -8.48 8.86
N ASP A 66 -14.89 -9.29 9.67
CA ASP A 66 -15.17 -10.70 9.33
C ASP A 66 -15.90 -10.83 7.97
N PHE A 67 -16.54 -9.76 7.51
CA PHE A 67 -16.99 -9.60 6.14
C PHE A 67 -15.87 -9.04 5.26
N SER A 68 -14.94 -9.91 4.83
CA SER A 68 -13.80 -9.55 3.96
C SER A 68 -14.21 -8.77 2.69
N PHE A 69 -15.46 -8.91 2.24
CA PHE A 69 -16.05 -8.14 1.14
C PHE A 69 -16.39 -6.69 1.52
N LEU A 70 -16.87 -6.45 2.74
CA LEU A 70 -17.25 -5.12 3.22
C LEU A 70 -16.02 -4.22 3.34
N VAL A 71 -14.85 -4.82 3.61
CA VAL A 71 -13.54 -4.16 3.60
C VAL A 71 -13.17 -3.66 2.20
N TRP A 72 -13.51 -4.41 1.15
CA TRP A 72 -13.27 -3.97 -0.23
C TRP A 72 -14.13 -2.77 -0.61
N VAL A 73 -15.40 -2.77 -0.18
CA VAL A 73 -16.34 -1.68 -0.48
C VAL A 73 -16.04 -0.43 0.36
N THR A 74 -15.64 -0.62 1.63
CA THR A 74 -15.40 0.47 2.57
C THR A 74 -13.92 0.77 2.78
N LEU A 75 -13.05 0.27 1.91
CA LEU A 75 -11.59 0.26 2.06
C LEU A 75 -11.01 1.62 2.48
N TYR A 76 -11.48 2.67 1.83
CA TYR A 76 -11.04 4.04 2.06
C TYR A 76 -11.41 4.59 3.44
N LEU A 77 -12.50 4.13 4.05
CA LEU A 77 -12.87 4.48 5.44
C LEU A 77 -12.33 3.49 6.46
N SER A 78 -12.33 2.21 6.11
CA SER A 78 -12.01 1.13 7.03
C SER A 78 -10.52 1.15 7.38
N ILE A 79 -9.64 1.41 6.42
CA ILE A 79 -8.19 1.46 6.68
C ILE A 79 -7.82 2.58 7.67
N PRO A 80 -8.22 3.86 7.46
CA PRO A 80 -7.97 4.93 8.44
C PRO A 80 -8.55 4.60 9.81
N TRP A 81 -9.79 4.13 9.86
CA TRP A 81 -10.47 3.77 11.10
C TRP A 81 -9.71 2.69 11.86
N TYR A 82 -9.31 1.60 11.19
CA TYR A 82 -8.54 0.53 11.80
C TYR A 82 -7.20 1.02 12.33
N VAL A 83 -6.45 1.79 11.54
CA VAL A 83 -5.11 2.25 11.91
C VAL A 83 -5.17 3.19 13.12
N ILE A 84 -6.14 4.11 13.16
CA ILE A 84 -6.34 5.03 14.29
C ILE A 84 -6.85 4.28 15.52
N SER A 85 -7.83 3.39 15.37
CA SER A 85 -8.41 2.63 16.49
C SER A 85 -7.44 1.61 17.11
N SER A 86 -6.58 1.00 16.30
CA SER A 86 -5.64 -0.05 16.77
C SER A 86 -4.37 0.52 17.40
N ARG A 87 -3.94 1.73 17.03
CA ARG A 87 -2.65 2.31 17.46
C ARG A 87 -2.76 3.66 18.16
N GLY A 88 -3.96 4.26 18.19
CA GLY A 88 -4.19 5.62 18.63
C GLY A 88 -3.87 6.65 17.55
N PHE A 89 -4.37 7.87 17.72
CA PHE A 89 -4.26 8.95 16.74
C PHE A 89 -2.80 9.31 16.39
N LEU A 90 -1.96 9.56 17.40
CA LEU A 90 -0.58 10.01 17.23
C LEU A 90 0.33 8.99 16.52
N ARG A 91 0.08 7.69 16.67
CA ARG A 91 0.88 6.62 16.04
C ARG A 91 0.24 6.07 14.77
N GLY A 92 -1.08 6.22 14.64
CA GLY A 92 -1.85 5.77 13.50
C GLY A 92 -1.67 6.66 12.27
N ILE A 93 -1.71 7.99 12.46
CA ILE A 93 -1.55 8.96 11.36
C ILE A 93 -0.27 8.76 10.54
N PRO A 94 0.94 8.71 11.15
CA PRO A 94 2.16 8.53 10.36
C PRO A 94 2.17 7.17 9.63
N LEU A 95 1.57 6.13 10.21
CA LEU A 95 1.44 4.84 9.53
C LEU A 95 0.46 4.90 8.36
N LEU A 96 -0.65 5.62 8.50
CA LEU A 96 -1.61 5.83 7.43
C LEU A 96 -0.97 6.60 6.28
N PHE A 97 -0.24 7.68 6.60
CA PHE A 97 0.55 8.42 5.61
C PHE A 97 1.57 7.52 4.92
N LEU A 98 2.27 6.66 5.65
CA LEU A 98 3.23 5.72 5.06
C LEU A 98 2.56 4.74 4.10
N ILE A 99 1.38 4.20 4.44
CA ILE A 99 0.60 3.32 3.56
C ILE A 99 0.19 4.09 2.30
N LEU A 100 -0.45 5.26 2.45
CA LEU A 100 -0.87 6.05 1.30
C LEU A 100 0.33 6.45 0.41
N PHE A 101 1.44 6.84 1.03
CA PHE A 101 2.68 7.18 0.34
C PHE A 101 3.24 5.99 -0.44
N LEU A 102 3.28 4.78 0.15
CA LEU A 102 3.72 3.56 -0.54
C LEU A 102 2.83 3.22 -1.75
N GLY A 103 1.53 3.50 -1.68
CA GLY A 103 0.62 3.30 -2.81
C GLY A 103 0.91 4.22 -4.00
N VAL A 104 1.34 5.45 -3.73
CA VAL A 104 1.62 6.50 -4.74
C VAL A 104 3.10 6.53 -5.14
N LEU A 105 3.98 5.93 -4.35
CA LEU A 105 5.44 5.90 -4.56
C LEU A 105 5.85 5.50 -5.99
N PRO A 106 5.30 4.42 -6.61
CA PRO A 106 5.71 4.01 -7.95
C PRO A 106 5.40 5.06 -9.02
N GLN A 107 4.34 5.85 -8.82
CA GLN A 107 3.90 6.89 -9.74
C GLN A 107 4.82 8.09 -9.65
N ILE A 108 5.19 8.50 -8.42
CA ILE A 108 6.17 9.56 -8.18
C ILE A 108 7.51 9.18 -8.80
N ALA A 109 7.97 7.94 -8.57
CA ALA A 109 9.23 7.45 -9.14
C ALA A 109 9.21 7.49 -10.68
N ALA A 110 8.14 6.99 -11.31
CA ALA A 110 8.00 7.04 -12.76
C ALA A 110 7.96 8.47 -13.31
N ALA A 111 7.25 9.38 -12.65
CA ALA A 111 7.17 10.79 -13.05
C ALA A 111 8.54 11.50 -12.94
N LEU A 112 9.31 11.22 -11.89
CA LEU A 112 10.67 11.74 -11.73
C LEU A 112 11.62 11.23 -12.82
N VAL A 113 11.55 9.93 -13.14
CA VAL A 113 12.35 9.35 -14.24
C VAL A 113 12.02 10.00 -15.58
N TRP A 114 10.72 10.27 -15.83
CA TRP A 114 10.28 10.97 -17.02
C TRP A 114 10.84 12.40 -17.09
N ASP A 115 10.71 13.18 -16.01
CA ASP A 115 11.21 14.57 -15.95
C ASP A 115 12.73 14.65 -16.16
N VAL A 116 13.50 13.70 -15.60
CA VAL A 116 14.97 13.65 -15.77
C VAL A 116 15.37 13.25 -17.19
N ARG A 117 14.59 12.39 -17.87
CA ARG A 117 14.94 11.87 -19.20
C ARG A 117 14.58 12.83 -20.34
N TYR A 118 13.49 13.58 -20.21
CA TYR A 118 12.91 14.37 -21.30
C TYR A 118 13.02 15.89 -21.11
N ARG A 119 13.73 16.36 -20.08
CA ARG A 119 14.27 17.72 -20.01
C ARG A 119 15.59 17.80 -20.77
#